data_AF-A0A7C8ZG00-F1
#
_entry.id   AF-A0A7C8ZG00-F1
#
_cell.length_a   1.000
_cell.length_b   1.000
_cell.length_c   1.000
_cell.angle_alpha   90.00
_cell.angle_beta   90.00
_cell.angle_gamma   90.00
#
_symmetry.space_group_name_H-M   'P 1'
#
loop_
_entity.id
_entity.type
_entity.pdbx_description
1 polymer ?
#
loop_
_entity_poly.entity_id
_entity_poly.type
_entity_poly.pdbx_seq_one_letter_code
_entity_poly.pdbx_strand_id
1 'polypeptide(L)'
;ELNEYLKFLFEMIVSRGPSIGLNVSLSRYDFFHGHLFIARDTGRLGILFHAKEYPAYDKDNFPLNLGYCQRGSNVVYDEMMNLRNILWLAPLPSNSSKAWVAPGVLVDLDAHPEGIIYRDLIPDYVQTVRTLYEDDFGDHAVDINCLNVGGTSPDYQIFIC
;
A
#
# COMPACT_ATOMS: atom_id res chain seq x y z
N GLU A 1 -9.35 -12.86 -14.75
CA GLU A 1 -10.33 -12.25 -13.82
C GLU A 1 -9.69 -11.71 -12.53
N LEU A 2 -9.35 -12.51 -11.51
CA LEU A 2 -8.81 -11.97 -10.23
C LEU A 2 -7.44 -11.27 -10.39
N ASN A 3 -6.46 -11.92 -11.03
CA ASN A 3 -5.14 -11.33 -11.23
C ASN A 3 -5.20 -10.04 -12.06
N GLU A 4 -6.10 -9.98 -13.04
CA GLU A 4 -6.33 -8.78 -13.85
C GLU A 4 -6.94 -7.66 -13.02
N TYR A 5 -7.88 -7.99 -12.12
CA TYR A 5 -8.46 -7.00 -11.20
C TYR A 5 -7.42 -6.44 -10.23
N LEU A 6 -6.60 -7.30 -9.62
CA LEU A 6 -5.53 -6.86 -8.72
C LEU A 6 -4.51 -5.99 -9.47
N LYS A 7 -4.07 -6.43 -10.65
CA LYS A 7 -3.20 -5.62 -11.52
C LYS A 7 -3.83 -4.26 -11.88
N PHE A 8 -5.13 -4.25 -12.19
CA PHE A 8 -5.86 -3.02 -12.45
C PHE A 8 -5.85 -2.07 -11.26
N LEU A 9 -5.94 -2.56 -10.01
CA LEU A 9 -5.82 -1.69 -8.82
C LEU A 9 -4.47 -0.99 -8.78
N PHE A 10 -3.36 -1.71 -9.01
CA PHE A 10 -2.03 -1.11 -9.08
C PHE A 10 -1.93 -0.06 -10.21
N GLU A 11 -2.32 -0.42 -11.43
CA GLU A 11 -2.25 0.49 -12.58
C GLU A 11 -3.13 1.74 -12.38
N MET A 12 -4.29 1.57 -11.76
CA MET A 12 -5.21 2.67 -11.50
C MET A 12 -4.67 3.61 -10.43
N ILE A 13 -4.05 3.10 -9.35
CA ILE A 13 -3.39 3.92 -8.33
C ILE A 13 -2.26 4.74 -8.96
N VAL A 14 -1.39 4.13 -9.76
CA VAL A 14 -0.32 4.86 -10.48
C VAL A 14 -0.90 5.93 -11.39
N SER A 15 -1.98 5.63 -12.11
CA SER A 15 -2.60 6.57 -13.05
C SER A 15 -3.32 7.73 -12.36
N ARG A 16 -3.91 7.52 -11.18
CA ARG A 16 -4.82 8.48 -10.53
C ARG A 16 -4.22 9.18 -9.31
N GLY A 17 -3.25 8.56 -8.63
CA GLY A 17 -2.55 9.11 -7.47
C GLY A 17 -2.05 10.56 -7.68
N PRO A 18 -1.48 10.93 -8.85
CA PRO A 18 -1.01 12.30 -9.06
C PRO A 18 -2.08 13.38 -8.90
N SER A 19 -3.38 13.04 -9.07
CA SER A 19 -4.47 13.99 -8.90
C SER A 19 -4.73 14.39 -7.43
N ILE A 20 -4.19 13.62 -6.49
CA ILE A 20 -4.29 13.85 -5.04
C ILE A 20 -2.91 14.07 -4.39
N GLY A 21 -1.87 14.28 -5.19
CA GLY A 21 -0.51 14.54 -4.69
C GLY A 21 0.32 13.28 -4.40
N LEU A 22 -0.18 12.10 -4.75
CA LEU A 22 0.54 10.83 -4.61
C LEU A 22 1.19 10.42 -5.94
N ASN A 23 2.48 10.68 -6.12
CA ASN A 23 3.22 10.22 -7.30
C ASN A 23 3.98 8.94 -6.99
N VAL A 24 3.57 7.84 -7.63
CA VAL A 24 4.10 6.50 -7.41
C VAL A 24 4.37 5.80 -8.74
N SER A 25 5.26 4.84 -8.71
CA SER A 25 5.68 4.05 -9.87
C SER A 25 5.76 2.58 -9.50
N LEU A 26 5.35 1.69 -10.41
CA LEU A 26 5.57 0.26 -10.22
C LEU A 26 7.06 -0.04 -10.41
N SER A 27 7.76 -0.34 -9.32
CA SER A 27 9.15 -0.77 -9.36
C SER A 27 9.48 -1.65 -8.16
N ARG A 28 10.62 -2.33 -8.17
CA ARG A 28 11.06 -3.09 -6.98
C ARG A 28 11.30 -2.23 -5.73
N TYR A 29 11.29 -0.89 -5.86
CA TYR A 29 11.52 0.06 -4.76
C TYR A 29 10.25 0.79 -4.34
N ASP A 30 9.25 0.83 -5.22
CA ASP A 30 8.06 1.65 -5.09
C ASP A 30 6.83 0.88 -5.53
N PHE A 31 5.79 0.93 -4.70
CA PHE A 31 4.44 0.48 -4.98
C PHE A 31 4.33 -0.86 -5.74
N PHE A 32 4.92 -1.93 -5.20
CA PHE A 32 4.92 -3.24 -5.84
C PHE A 32 4.17 -4.32 -5.06
N HIS A 33 3.65 -4.02 -3.87
CA HIS A 33 2.96 -5.01 -3.06
C HIS A 33 1.81 -4.41 -2.24
N GLY A 34 1.01 -5.30 -1.67
CA GLY A 34 0.04 -5.00 -0.63
C GLY A 34 -0.35 -6.26 0.15
N HIS A 35 -1.02 -6.06 1.27
CA HIS A 35 -1.39 -7.10 2.23
C HIS A 35 -2.90 -7.28 2.21
N LEU A 36 -3.36 -8.48 1.82
CA LEU A 36 -4.76 -8.85 1.86
C LEU A 36 -5.13 -9.22 3.30
N PHE A 37 -6.23 -8.68 3.79
CA PHE A 37 -6.73 -8.97 5.14
C PHE A 37 -8.25 -9.15 5.15
N ILE A 38 -8.74 -9.79 6.21
CA ILE A 38 -10.17 -9.91 6.53
C ILE A 38 -10.47 -9.08 7.77
N ALA A 39 -11.31 -8.04 7.64
CA ALA A 39 -11.66 -7.17 8.75
C ALA A 39 -12.43 -7.93 9.85
N ARG A 40 -11.95 -7.88 11.10
CA ARG A 40 -12.39 -8.76 12.21
C ARG A 40 -13.90 -8.73 12.47
N ASP A 41 -14.49 -7.54 12.52
CA ASP A 41 -15.90 -7.39 12.92
C ASP A 41 -16.90 -7.59 11.78
N THR A 42 -16.45 -7.47 10.54
CA THR A 42 -17.34 -7.43 9.37
C THR A 42 -17.10 -8.56 8.37
N GLY A 43 -15.97 -9.26 8.47
CA GLY A 43 -15.51 -10.21 7.45
C GLY A 43 -15.20 -9.54 6.10
N ARG A 44 -15.11 -8.22 6.05
CA ARG A 44 -14.91 -7.45 4.81
C ARG A 44 -13.48 -7.64 4.33
N LEU A 45 -13.34 -7.99 3.05
CA LEU A 45 -12.04 -8.10 2.39
C LEU A 45 -11.43 -6.71 2.18
N GLY A 46 -10.16 -6.57 2.56
CA GLY A 46 -9.38 -5.36 2.34
C GLY A 46 -7.98 -5.66 1.83
N ILE A 47 -7.38 -4.67 1.16
CA ILE A 47 -5.96 -4.68 0.79
C ILE A 47 -5.34 -3.39 1.29
N LEU A 48 -4.26 -3.51 2.06
CA LEU A 48 -3.40 -2.40 2.41
C LEU A 48 -2.19 -2.40 1.48
N PHE A 49 -2.08 -1.40 0.61
CA PHE A 49 -0.90 -1.24 -0.24
C PHE A 49 0.10 -0.29 0.39
N HIS A 50 1.37 -0.53 0.09
CA HIS A 50 2.46 0.37 0.46
C HIS A 50 3.17 0.92 -0.77
N ALA A 51 3.10 2.23 -0.92
CA ALA A 51 3.93 2.98 -1.83
C ALA A 51 5.22 3.44 -1.15
N LYS A 52 6.19 3.91 -1.95
CA LYS A 52 7.45 4.49 -1.49
C LYS A 52 8.17 3.61 -0.45
N GLU A 53 8.14 2.30 -0.66
CA GLU A 53 8.55 1.29 0.31
C GLU A 53 10.01 1.43 0.73
N TYR A 54 10.88 1.72 -0.24
CA TYR A 54 12.31 1.79 -0.02
C TYR A 54 12.87 3.15 -0.45
N PRO A 55 12.69 4.22 0.33
CA PRO A 55 13.31 5.51 0.04
C PRO A 55 14.84 5.37 -0.05
N ALA A 56 15.44 6.04 -1.02
CA ALA A 56 16.88 6.05 -1.22
C ALA A 56 17.58 6.64 0.01
N TYR A 57 18.73 6.09 0.38
CA TYR A 57 19.55 6.65 1.43
C TYR A 57 20.00 8.05 1.04
N ASP A 58 19.70 9.02 1.89
CA ASP A 58 20.13 10.40 1.73
C ASP A 58 20.60 10.92 3.09
N LYS A 59 21.86 11.34 3.18
CA LYS A 59 22.48 11.72 4.44
C LYS A 59 21.78 12.90 5.14
N ASP A 60 21.07 13.75 4.38
CA ASP A 60 20.50 15.00 4.86
C ASP A 60 18.99 14.86 5.13
N ASN A 61 18.28 14.06 4.32
CA ASN A 61 16.82 13.92 4.34
C ASN A 61 16.32 12.55 4.83
N PHE A 62 17.07 11.46 4.59
CA PHE A 62 16.70 10.10 5.00
C PHE A 62 17.94 9.25 5.31
N PRO A 63 18.61 9.47 6.46
CA PRO A 63 19.86 8.81 6.81
C PRO A 63 19.64 7.40 7.38
N LEU A 64 18.64 6.67 6.90
CA LEU A 64 18.31 5.32 7.32
C LEU A 64 18.74 4.30 6.27
N ASN A 65 19.43 3.25 6.72
CA ASN A 65 19.84 2.13 5.88
C ASN A 65 18.84 0.98 6.05
N LEU A 66 18.04 0.71 5.01
CA LEU A 66 17.03 -0.36 5.00
C LEU A 66 17.60 -1.67 4.41
N GLY A 67 18.92 -1.77 4.25
CA GLY A 67 19.59 -2.98 3.82
C GLY A 67 19.44 -3.27 2.33
N TYR A 68 19.37 -4.57 1.99
CA TYR A 68 19.45 -5.04 0.60
C TYR A 68 18.33 -4.49 -0.29
N CYS A 69 17.13 -4.32 0.25
CA CYS A 69 15.96 -3.87 -0.51
C CYS A 69 16.07 -2.41 -0.99
N GLN A 70 16.80 -1.56 -0.26
CA GLN A 70 17.03 -0.15 -0.61
C GLN A 70 18.16 0.05 -1.63
N ARG A 71 19.04 -0.93 -1.81
CA ARG A 71 20.25 -0.77 -2.63
C ARG A 71 19.90 -0.41 -4.07
N GLY A 72 20.30 0.80 -4.49
CA GLY A 72 20.04 1.31 -5.83
C GLY A 72 18.63 1.90 -6.02
N SER A 73 17.90 2.11 -4.92
CA SER A 73 16.63 2.86 -4.96
C SER A 73 16.84 4.29 -5.42
N ASN A 74 15.86 4.79 -6.15
CA ASN A 74 15.71 6.17 -6.59
C ASN A 74 14.48 6.86 -5.96
N VAL A 75 13.81 6.20 -5.02
CA VAL A 75 12.63 6.74 -4.35
C VAL A 75 13.05 7.90 -3.45
N VAL A 76 12.52 9.09 -3.70
CA VAL A 76 12.82 10.26 -2.88
C VAL A 76 11.98 10.21 -1.61
N TYR A 77 12.62 10.44 -0.47
CA TYR A 77 11.94 10.68 0.80
C TYR A 77 11.46 12.14 0.84
N ASP A 78 10.15 12.33 0.79
CA ASP A 78 9.48 13.63 0.74
C ASP A 78 8.10 13.59 1.44
N GLU A 79 7.33 14.66 1.34
CA GLU A 79 5.99 14.75 1.96
C GLU A 79 4.98 13.74 1.42
N MET A 80 5.22 13.11 0.26
CA MET A 80 4.32 12.06 -0.23
C MET A 80 4.40 10.79 0.62
N MET A 81 5.41 10.67 1.50
CA MET A 81 5.45 9.62 2.52
C MET A 81 4.21 9.65 3.43
N ASN A 82 3.57 10.80 3.59
CA ASN A 82 2.31 10.93 4.34
C ASN A 82 1.16 10.13 3.67
N LEU A 83 1.18 9.96 2.35
CA LEU A 83 0.10 9.34 1.58
C LEU A 83 0.41 7.91 1.11
N ARG A 84 1.46 7.29 1.66
CA ARG A 84 1.99 6.03 1.12
C ARG A 84 1.12 4.80 1.43
N ASN A 85 0.26 4.87 2.45
CA ASN A 85 -0.60 3.77 2.85
C ASN A 85 -1.94 3.92 2.14
N ILE A 86 -2.28 2.96 1.29
CA ILE A 86 -3.45 3.04 0.43
C ILE A 86 -4.34 1.87 0.79
N LEU A 87 -5.58 2.16 1.19
CA LEU A 87 -6.53 1.16 1.63
C LEU A 87 -7.60 0.95 0.58
N TRP A 88 -7.69 -0.29 0.09
CA TRP A 88 -8.82 -0.76 -0.69
C TRP A 88 -9.71 -1.65 0.18
N LEU A 89 -11.03 -1.44 0.13
CA LEU A 89 -12.02 -2.30 0.77
C LEU A 89 -13.04 -2.77 -0.25
N ALA A 90 -13.23 -4.08 -0.37
CA ALA A 90 -14.23 -4.69 -1.25
C ALA A 90 -15.65 -4.22 -0.88
N PRO A 91 -16.61 -4.14 -1.81
CA PRO A 91 -18.02 -3.94 -1.46
C PRO A 91 -18.49 -5.01 -0.46
N LEU A 92 -19.26 -4.60 0.57
CA LEU A 92 -19.77 -5.52 1.60
C LEU A 92 -21.24 -5.88 1.31
N PRO A 93 -21.56 -7.12 0.89
CA PRO A 93 -22.92 -7.49 0.50
C PRO A 93 -23.86 -7.59 1.70
N SER A 94 -25.16 -7.31 1.47
CA SER A 94 -26.20 -7.60 2.46
C SER A 94 -26.59 -9.07 2.42
N ASN A 95 -26.81 -9.66 3.60
CA ASN A 95 -27.34 -11.02 3.73
C ASN A 95 -28.85 -11.10 3.50
N SER A 96 -29.57 -9.97 3.51
CA SER A 96 -31.03 -9.91 3.47
C SER A 96 -31.61 -9.28 2.20
N SER A 97 -30.78 -8.66 1.36
CA SER A 97 -31.20 -8.01 0.13
C SER A 97 -30.10 -8.07 -0.94
N LYS A 98 -30.43 -7.77 -2.19
CA LYS A 98 -29.43 -7.60 -3.26
C LYS A 98 -28.61 -6.30 -3.15
N ALA A 99 -28.79 -5.53 -2.07
CA ALA A 99 -28.08 -4.27 -1.86
C ALA A 99 -26.76 -4.48 -1.11
N TRP A 100 -25.84 -3.54 -1.26
CA TRP A 100 -24.61 -3.50 -0.48
C TRP A 100 -24.88 -2.84 0.89
N VAL A 101 -24.29 -3.39 1.95
CA VAL A 101 -24.22 -2.74 3.27
C VAL A 101 -23.26 -1.55 3.21
N ALA A 102 -22.16 -1.71 2.47
CA ALA A 102 -21.20 -0.64 2.20
C ALA A 102 -20.63 -0.76 0.77
N PRO A 103 -20.44 0.37 0.06
CA PRO A 103 -19.81 0.36 -1.26
C PRO A 103 -18.33 0.03 -1.15
N GLY A 104 -17.73 -0.46 -2.24
CA GLY A 104 -16.28 -0.58 -2.34
C GLY A 104 -15.61 0.78 -2.30
N VAL A 105 -14.48 0.89 -1.61
CA VAL A 105 -13.74 2.15 -1.47
C VAL A 105 -12.25 1.93 -1.72
N LEU A 106 -11.61 2.96 -2.28
CA LEU A 106 -10.17 3.08 -2.37
C LEU A 106 -9.81 4.46 -1.82
N VAL A 107 -8.98 4.51 -0.79
CA VAL A 107 -8.63 5.73 -0.08
C VAL A 107 -7.16 5.73 0.30
N ASP A 108 -6.54 6.91 0.27
CA ASP A 108 -5.23 7.10 0.88
C ASP A 108 -5.42 7.41 2.37
N LEU A 109 -4.62 6.77 3.20
CA LEU A 109 -4.60 7.00 4.64
C LEU A 109 -3.51 8.02 4.95
N ASP A 110 -3.94 9.29 5.07
CA ASP A 110 -3.04 10.40 5.38
C ASP A 110 -2.41 10.24 6.77
N ALA A 111 -1.16 9.83 6.78
CA ALA A 111 -0.29 9.67 7.93
C ALA A 111 0.62 10.89 8.13
N HIS A 112 0.14 12.11 7.82
CA HIS A 112 0.82 13.34 8.21
C HIS A 112 1.06 13.37 9.74
N PRO A 113 2.22 13.82 10.24
CA PRO A 113 2.57 13.78 11.67
C PRO A 113 1.56 14.44 12.63
N GLU A 114 0.79 15.40 12.14
CA GLU A 114 -0.26 16.09 12.91
C GLU A 114 -1.63 15.39 12.85
N GLY A 115 -1.76 14.37 11.99
CA GLY A 115 -2.98 13.65 11.71
C GLY A 115 -3.28 12.53 12.71
N ILE A 116 -4.56 12.16 12.78
CA ILE A 116 -5.03 11.10 13.68
C ILE A 116 -4.46 9.72 13.32
N ILE A 117 -4.27 9.44 12.03
CA ILE A 117 -3.70 8.15 11.58
C ILE A 117 -2.26 8.02 12.07
N TYR A 118 -1.46 9.07 11.92
CA TYR A 118 -0.09 9.06 12.43
C TYR A 118 -0.03 8.88 13.94
N ARG A 119 -0.84 9.63 14.67
CA ARG A 119 -0.85 9.60 16.14
C ARG A 119 -1.33 8.26 16.70
N ASP A 120 -2.39 7.70 16.13
CA ASP A 120 -3.13 6.60 16.75
C ASP A 120 -2.73 5.23 16.18
N LEU A 121 -2.26 5.18 14.93
CA LEU A 121 -2.04 3.92 14.21
C LEU A 121 -0.59 3.68 13.79
N ILE A 122 0.28 4.70 13.66
CA ILE A 122 1.67 4.48 13.25
C ILE A 122 2.54 4.16 14.48
N PRO A 123 3.14 2.97 14.58
CA PRO A 123 4.02 2.64 15.70
C PRO A 123 5.29 3.50 15.73
N ASP A 124 5.78 3.81 16.94
CA ASP A 124 6.96 4.66 17.16
C ASP A 124 8.18 4.26 16.32
N TYR A 125 8.41 2.96 16.14
CA TYR A 125 9.58 2.44 15.44
C TYR A 125 9.53 2.58 13.91
N VAL A 126 8.36 2.89 13.33
CA VAL A 126 8.18 3.15 11.89
C VAL A 126 7.69 4.56 11.59
N GLN A 127 7.64 5.45 12.57
CA GLN A 127 7.19 6.85 12.39
C GLN A 127 7.91 7.60 11.27
N THR A 128 9.20 7.33 11.02
CA THR A 128 9.93 7.96 9.91
C THR A 128 9.34 7.55 8.56
N VAL A 129 9.12 6.25 8.35
CA VAL A 129 8.61 5.74 7.08
C VAL A 129 7.08 5.72 7.03
N ARG A 130 6.38 5.96 8.13
CA ARG A 130 4.91 6.04 8.23
C ARG A 130 4.22 4.77 7.73
N THR A 131 4.73 3.60 8.08
CA THR A 131 4.10 2.32 7.70
C THR A 131 2.92 2.00 8.63
N LEU A 132 1.77 1.67 8.07
CA LEU A 132 0.67 1.00 8.77
C LEU A 132 0.80 -0.52 8.61
N TYR A 133 0.26 -1.28 9.54
CA TYR A 133 0.19 -2.74 9.43
C TYR A 133 -1.24 -3.19 9.19
N GLU A 134 -1.42 -4.19 8.34
CA GLU A 134 -2.72 -4.79 8.03
C GLU A 134 -3.41 -5.39 9.27
N ASP A 135 -2.61 -5.81 10.25
CA ASP A 135 -3.07 -6.31 11.55
C ASP A 135 -3.89 -5.28 12.33
N ASP A 136 -3.73 -3.99 12.05
CA ASP A 136 -4.55 -2.91 12.63
C ASP A 136 -5.99 -2.95 12.10
N PHE A 137 -6.21 -3.51 10.91
CA PHE A 137 -7.52 -3.55 10.26
C PHE A 137 -8.21 -4.91 10.34
N GLY A 138 -7.44 -6.00 10.41
CA GLY A 138 -7.99 -7.33 10.23
C GLY A 138 -7.01 -8.45 10.52
N ASP A 139 -7.42 -9.66 10.17
CA ASP A 139 -6.52 -10.80 10.15
C ASP A 139 -5.85 -10.86 8.78
N HIS A 140 -4.51 -10.81 8.75
CA HIS A 140 -3.73 -11.02 7.53
C HIS A 140 -4.10 -12.36 6.89
N ALA A 141 -4.28 -12.33 5.57
CA ALA A 141 -4.62 -13.50 4.78
C ALA A 141 -3.45 -13.95 3.90
N VAL A 142 -2.96 -13.05 3.04
CA VAL A 142 -1.89 -13.29 2.06
C VAL A 142 -1.25 -11.97 1.62
N ASP A 143 -0.03 -12.04 1.12
CA ASP A 143 0.63 -10.92 0.45
C ASP A 143 0.40 -10.97 -1.05
N ILE A 144 0.26 -9.81 -1.68
CA ILE A 144 0.06 -9.64 -3.11
C ILE A 144 1.22 -8.83 -3.66
N ASN A 145 1.96 -9.39 -4.62
CA ASN A 145 3.11 -8.73 -5.26
C ASN A 145 2.83 -8.55 -6.76
N CYS A 146 3.10 -7.34 -7.29
CA CYS A 146 2.86 -6.96 -8.68
C CYS A 146 4.11 -7.02 -9.57
N LEU A 147 5.26 -7.47 -9.04
CA LEU A 147 6.51 -7.48 -9.79
C LEU A 147 7.29 -8.78 -9.57
N ASN A 148 7.67 -9.45 -10.68
CA ASN A 148 8.65 -10.51 -10.64
C ASN A 148 10.06 -9.90 -10.58
N VAL A 149 10.66 -9.84 -9.38
CA VAL A 149 11.99 -9.23 -9.16
C VAL A 149 13.15 -10.04 -9.75
N GLY A 150 12.91 -11.17 -10.43
CA GLY A 150 13.93 -12.09 -10.95
C GLY A 150 14.25 -12.03 -12.45
N GLY A 151 13.54 -11.23 -13.25
CA GLY A 151 13.69 -11.19 -14.72
C GLY A 151 14.57 -10.05 -15.26
N THR A 152 15.13 -10.21 -16.47
CA THR A 152 15.91 -9.18 -17.20
C THR A 152 15.08 -7.97 -17.66
N SER A 153 13.75 -8.08 -17.60
CA SER A 153 12.76 -7.03 -17.89
C SER A 153 11.63 -7.11 -16.85
N PRO A 154 11.01 -6.00 -16.43
CA PRO A 154 9.89 -6.04 -15.49
C PRO A 154 8.73 -6.83 -16.11
N ASP A 155 8.42 -7.98 -15.53
CA ASP A 155 7.22 -8.75 -15.86
C ASP A 155 6.20 -8.53 -14.74
N TYR A 156 5.21 -7.69 -15.04
CA TYR A 156 4.14 -7.33 -14.10
C TYR A 156 3.11 -8.45 -14.05
N GLN A 157 3.40 -9.43 -13.20
CA GLN A 157 2.53 -10.55 -12.85
C GLN A 157 2.16 -10.45 -11.37
N ILE A 158 0.96 -10.94 -11.05
CA ILE A 158 0.51 -11.02 -9.66
C ILE A 158 1.00 -12.32 -9.04
N PHE A 159 1.77 -12.21 -7.97
CA PHE A 159 2.18 -13.32 -7.11
C PHE A 159 1.45 -13.19 -5.77
N ILE A 160 0.86 -14.29 -5.31
CA ILE A 160 0.19 -14.38 -4.02
C ILE A 160 1.00 -15.34 -3.16
N CYS A 161 1.43 -14.90 -1.98
CA CYS A 161 2.25 -15.68 -1.05
C CYS A 161 1.70 -15.67 0.37
#